data_AF-A0AAD6Z4R2-F1
#
_entry.id   AF-A0AAD6Z4R2-F1
#
_cell.length_a   1.000
_cell.length_b   1.000
_cell.length_c   1.000
_cell.angle_alpha   90.00
_cell.angle_beta   90.00
_cell.angle_gamma   90.00
#
_symmetry.space_group_name_H-M   'P 1'
#
loop_
_entity.id
_entity.type
_entity.pdbx_description
1 polymer ?
#
loop_
_entity_poly.entity_id
_entity_poly.type
_entity_poly.pdbx_seq_one_letter_code
_entity_poly.pdbx_strand_id
1 'polypeptide(L)'
;MNKVDVEWDLLTAEGVTRKERFTSDDPVSELDGPVLAKGCDQVCIDCEAKLVAGVKPTHSLANHLWIGELPWQLKDLTWAEKMMIAKVRHNRCVVRVASGRGKLVANAIMFATPIRKVYDTLPISRDELSEVLAFVFLGSAKPTDAEFVRTPMFVRRQRVKDALDWLKLNHRDYTALEISIANLNDLPEAGIPCGVDWKQTEEGESNLVPEAMSID
;
A
#
# COMPACT_ATOMS: atom_id res chain seq x y z
N MET A 1 -12.67 -7.43 33.31
CA MET A 1 -11.84 -6.29 32.85
C MET A 1 -12.51 -5.03 33.40
N ASN A 2 -11.90 -4.42 34.41
CA ASN A 2 -12.49 -3.30 35.15
C ASN A 2 -12.31 -2.00 34.36
N LYS A 3 -13.24 -1.06 34.50
CA LYS A 3 -13.00 0.35 34.15
C LYS A 3 -11.90 0.85 35.09
N VAL A 4 -10.69 0.99 34.58
CA VAL A 4 -9.54 1.41 35.38
C VAL A 4 -9.53 2.93 35.45
N ASP A 5 -9.32 3.45 36.66
CA ASP A 5 -9.09 4.88 36.94
C ASP A 5 -7.63 5.21 36.62
N VAL A 6 -7.26 5.13 35.33
CA VAL A 6 -5.93 5.46 34.82
C VAL A 6 -5.93 6.88 34.26
N GLU A 7 -4.80 7.58 34.43
CA GLU A 7 -4.57 8.89 33.86
C GLU A 7 -4.40 8.77 32.33
N TRP A 8 -5.48 9.02 31.60
CA TRP A 8 -5.52 8.95 30.14
C TRP A 8 -4.70 10.06 29.47
N ASP A 9 -4.36 11.11 30.20
CA ASP A 9 -3.55 12.23 29.69
C ASP A 9 -2.16 11.78 29.23
N LEU A 10 -1.62 10.70 29.80
CA LEU A 10 -0.38 10.07 29.31
C LEU A 10 -0.49 9.54 27.88
N LEU A 11 -1.71 9.30 27.38
CA LEU A 11 -1.98 8.87 26.02
C LEU A 11 -2.43 10.02 25.11
N THR A 12 -2.58 11.23 25.62
CA THR A 12 -2.78 12.43 24.80
C THR A 12 -1.43 12.85 24.22
N ALA A 13 -1.37 13.09 22.91
CA ALA A 13 -0.14 13.50 22.23
C ALA A 13 -0.45 14.37 21.02
N GLU A 14 0.06 15.60 21.05
CA GLU A 14 -0.04 16.55 19.93
C GLU A 14 0.82 16.10 18.75
N GLY A 15 0.36 16.38 17.53
CA GLY A 15 1.03 16.06 16.28
C GLY A 15 1.00 14.58 15.91
N VAL A 16 0.28 13.75 16.67
CA VAL A 16 0.23 12.29 16.47
C VAL A 16 -0.95 11.88 15.60
N THR A 17 -2.10 12.53 15.77
CA THR A 17 -3.34 12.14 15.07
C THR A 17 -3.71 13.14 13.99
N ARG A 18 -4.64 12.76 13.11
CA ARG A 18 -5.22 13.66 12.12
C ARG A 18 -6.67 13.30 11.86
N LYS A 19 -7.58 14.28 11.95
CA LYS A 19 -8.96 14.14 11.48
C LYS A 19 -8.97 14.09 9.95
N GLU A 20 -9.74 13.15 9.41
CA GLU A 20 -9.97 13.07 7.96
C GLU A 20 -10.74 14.33 7.51
N ARG A 21 -10.26 14.90 6.40
CA ARG A 21 -10.87 15.99 5.67
C ARG A 21 -11.63 15.41 4.48
N PHE A 22 -12.82 15.93 4.26
CA PHE A 22 -13.69 15.60 3.14
C PHE A 22 -13.69 16.70 2.08
N THR A 23 -13.34 17.93 2.46
CA THR A 23 -13.23 19.08 1.56
C THR A 23 -11.95 19.88 1.80
N SER A 24 -11.55 20.70 0.82
CA SER A 24 -10.41 21.61 0.95
C SER A 24 -10.61 22.70 2.00
N ASP A 25 -11.85 22.97 2.37
CA ASP A 25 -12.21 24.01 3.35
C ASP A 25 -12.18 23.46 4.78
N ASP A 26 -12.22 22.13 4.95
CA ASP A 26 -12.11 21.51 6.26
C ASP A 26 -10.73 21.84 6.87
N PRO A 27 -10.67 22.28 8.14
CA PRO A 27 -9.41 22.62 8.77
C PRO A 27 -8.56 21.37 9.03
N VAL A 28 -7.24 21.51 8.93
CA VAL A 28 -6.31 20.49 9.44
C VAL A 28 -6.39 20.49 10.97
N SER A 29 -6.85 19.40 11.56
CA SER A 29 -7.07 19.27 13.00
C SER A 29 -6.80 17.84 13.49
N GLU A 30 -6.62 17.69 14.80
CA GLU A 30 -6.32 16.41 15.46
C GLU A 30 -7.56 15.81 16.11
N LEU A 31 -7.51 14.51 16.42
CA LEU A 31 -8.52 13.84 17.23
C LEU A 31 -8.39 14.30 18.69
N ASP A 32 -9.53 14.51 19.34
CA ASP A 32 -9.56 14.97 20.73
C ASP A 32 -9.37 13.78 21.69
N GLY A 33 -8.62 14.00 22.77
CA GLY A 33 -8.43 13.02 23.84
C GLY A 33 -7.26 12.04 23.62
N PRO A 34 -7.26 10.90 24.34
CA PRO A 34 -6.17 9.93 24.28
C PRO A 34 -6.11 9.25 22.91
N VAL A 35 -4.90 9.00 22.43
CA VAL A 35 -4.65 8.35 21.14
C VAL A 35 -4.90 6.85 21.26
N LEU A 36 -6.14 6.44 20.95
CA LEU A 36 -6.60 5.05 20.98
C LEU A 36 -7.07 4.58 19.60
N ALA A 37 -7.08 3.26 19.40
CA ALA A 37 -7.71 2.67 18.23
C ALA A 37 -9.23 2.83 18.33
N LYS A 38 -9.92 2.98 17.20
CA LYS A 38 -11.37 3.19 17.20
C LYS A 38 -12.08 2.00 17.84
N GLY A 39 -12.99 2.30 18.77
CA GLY A 39 -13.75 1.30 19.50
C GLY A 39 -12.96 0.59 20.60
N CYS A 40 -11.70 0.98 20.85
CA CYS A 40 -10.93 0.50 21.99
C CYS A 40 -11.05 1.50 23.15
N ASP A 41 -11.67 1.07 24.24
CA ASP A 41 -11.80 1.78 25.51
C ASP A 41 -11.07 1.06 26.66
N GLN A 42 -10.30 0.03 26.35
CA GLN A 42 -9.58 -0.80 27.31
C GLN A 42 -8.08 -0.85 27.01
N VAL A 43 -7.29 -0.96 28.07
CA VAL A 43 -5.85 -1.20 28.02
C VAL A 43 -5.54 -2.62 28.49
N CYS A 44 -4.52 -3.24 27.92
CA CYS A 44 -4.03 -4.52 28.46
C CYS A 44 -3.32 -4.32 29.81
N ILE A 45 -3.19 -5.38 30.58
CA ILE A 45 -2.58 -5.34 31.93
C ILE A 45 -1.15 -4.78 31.93
N ASP A 46 -0.36 -5.04 30.88
CA ASP A 46 1.00 -4.52 30.77
C ASP A 46 1.04 -3.01 30.51
N CYS A 47 0.09 -2.51 29.71
CA CYS A 47 -0.05 -1.07 29.46
C CYS A 47 -0.62 -0.37 30.69
N GLU A 48 -1.58 -0.98 31.37
CA GLU A 48 -2.15 -0.49 32.62
C GLU A 48 -1.06 -0.32 33.70
N ALA A 49 -0.23 -1.33 33.94
CA ALA A 49 0.85 -1.26 34.92
C ALA A 49 1.82 -0.09 34.65
N LYS A 50 2.10 0.19 33.37
CA LYS A 50 2.93 1.34 32.96
C LYS A 50 2.21 2.68 33.19
N LEU A 51 0.93 2.76 32.82
CA LEU A 51 0.12 3.97 33.01
C LEU A 51 -0.04 4.32 34.50
N VAL A 52 -0.30 3.32 35.35
CA VAL A 52 -0.35 3.50 36.82
C VAL A 52 1.00 3.97 37.38
N ALA A 53 2.10 3.55 36.77
CA ALA A 53 3.45 4.03 37.13
C ALA A 53 3.77 5.43 36.57
N GLY A 54 2.83 6.11 35.91
CA GLY A 54 3.06 7.43 35.30
C GLY A 54 3.86 7.37 33.99
N VAL A 55 4.00 6.18 33.38
CA VAL A 55 4.85 5.94 32.21
C VAL A 55 4.01 5.62 30.98
N LYS A 56 4.23 6.37 29.89
CA LYS A 56 3.60 6.09 28.59
C LYS A 56 4.06 4.71 28.06
N PRO A 57 3.16 3.78 27.72
CA PRO A 57 3.53 2.48 27.19
C PRO A 57 4.31 2.60 25.87
N THR A 58 5.42 1.85 25.77
CA THR A 58 6.36 1.89 24.63
C THR A 58 5.69 1.74 23.26
N HIS A 59 4.70 0.84 23.15
CA HIS A 59 3.99 0.55 21.90
C HIS A 59 2.58 1.19 21.84
N SER A 60 2.31 2.20 22.68
CA SER A 60 1.06 2.96 22.59
C SER A 60 0.99 3.73 21.27
N LEU A 61 -0.22 3.92 20.73
CA LEU A 61 -0.41 4.73 19.52
C LEU A 61 0.02 6.20 19.73
N ALA A 62 -0.04 6.68 20.98
CA ALA A 62 0.45 7.97 21.43
C ALA A 62 1.98 8.17 21.29
N ASN A 63 2.73 7.12 20.95
CA ASN A 63 4.18 7.19 20.64
C ASN A 63 4.46 7.34 19.14
N HIS A 64 3.68 8.16 18.42
CA HIS A 64 3.78 8.31 16.96
C HIS A 64 3.61 7.00 16.18
N LEU A 65 2.93 6.02 16.79
CA LEU A 65 2.59 4.73 16.18
C LEU A 65 1.14 4.72 15.67
N TRP A 66 0.44 5.85 15.80
CA TRP A 66 -0.89 6.02 15.27
C TRP A 66 -0.87 6.08 13.74
N ILE A 67 -1.67 5.23 13.12
CA ILE A 67 -1.89 5.20 11.67
C ILE A 67 -3.31 5.69 11.33
N GLY A 68 -4.25 5.58 12.28
CA GLY A 68 -5.67 5.84 12.07
C GLY A 68 -6.40 4.69 11.38
N GLU A 69 -7.66 4.92 11.03
CA GLU A 69 -8.41 4.00 10.19
C GLU A 69 -7.95 4.09 8.73
N LEU A 70 -7.90 2.95 8.04
CA LEU A 70 -7.60 2.95 6.61
C LEU A 70 -8.85 3.41 5.83
N PRO A 71 -8.80 4.56 5.13
CA PRO A 71 -9.94 5.07 4.36
C PRO A 71 -10.23 4.16 3.17
N TRP A 72 -11.48 4.15 2.69
CA TRP A 72 -11.92 3.26 1.62
C TRP A 72 -11.16 3.51 0.29
N GLN A 73 -10.71 4.74 0.06
CA GLN A 73 -9.89 5.12 -1.10
C GLN A 73 -8.55 4.37 -1.11
N LEU A 74 -8.00 4.04 0.06
CA LEU A 74 -6.72 3.33 0.20
C LEU A 74 -6.86 1.84 0.51
N LYS A 75 -8.06 1.40 0.91
CA LYS A 75 -8.38 -0.01 1.19
C LYS A 75 -8.38 -0.85 -0.08
N ASP A 76 -7.87 -2.09 -0.05
CA ASP A 76 -7.95 -3.02 -1.21
C ASP A 76 -7.35 -2.48 -2.52
N LEU A 77 -6.36 -1.58 -2.41
CA LEU A 77 -5.51 -1.23 -3.54
C LEU A 77 -4.59 -2.40 -3.90
N THR A 78 -4.49 -2.71 -5.18
CA THR A 78 -3.53 -3.70 -5.68
C THR A 78 -2.10 -3.22 -5.46
N TRP A 79 -1.14 -4.12 -5.62
CA TRP A 79 0.26 -3.75 -5.45
C TRP A 79 0.71 -2.72 -6.51
N ALA A 80 0.30 -2.88 -7.77
CA ALA A 80 0.55 -1.89 -8.81
C ALA A 80 -0.16 -0.55 -8.55
N GLU A 81 -1.41 -0.55 -8.06
CA GLU A 81 -2.10 0.69 -7.67
C GLU A 81 -1.33 1.44 -6.56
N LYS A 82 -0.82 0.71 -5.55
CA LYS A 82 0.03 1.29 -4.49
C LYS A 82 1.32 1.87 -5.04
N MET A 83 1.95 1.22 -6.03
CA MET A 83 3.13 1.77 -6.70
C MET A 83 2.80 3.07 -7.45
N MET A 84 1.66 3.12 -8.14
CA MET A 84 1.24 4.29 -8.92
C MET A 84 0.99 5.54 -8.08
N ILE A 85 0.60 5.37 -6.82
CA ILE A 85 0.37 6.49 -5.89
C ILE A 85 1.57 6.78 -4.97
N ALA A 86 2.66 6.01 -5.05
CA ALA A 86 3.80 6.17 -4.16
C ALA A 86 4.69 7.35 -4.57
N LYS A 87 4.81 8.35 -3.69
CA LYS A 87 5.67 9.53 -3.88
C LYS A 87 7.16 9.22 -3.93
N VAL A 88 7.63 8.25 -3.15
CA VAL A 88 9.05 7.90 -3.05
C VAL A 88 9.27 6.48 -3.56
N ARG A 89 10.18 6.33 -4.52
CA ARG A 89 10.60 5.02 -5.03
C ARG A 89 12.09 4.82 -4.85
N HIS A 90 12.43 3.61 -4.41
CA HIS A 90 13.81 3.20 -4.13
C HIS A 90 14.13 1.82 -4.70
N ASN A 91 13.19 1.19 -5.43
CA ASN A 91 13.34 -0.15 -5.95
C ASN A 91 12.89 -0.24 -7.41
N ARG A 92 13.57 -1.08 -8.20
CA ARG A 92 13.04 -1.71 -9.40
C ARG A 92 12.49 -3.08 -9.04
N CYS A 93 11.38 -3.47 -9.65
CA CYS A 93 10.71 -4.72 -9.37
C CYS A 93 10.62 -5.60 -10.61
N VAL A 94 10.88 -6.89 -10.44
CA VAL A 94 10.56 -7.91 -11.45
C VAL A 94 9.48 -8.80 -10.84
N VAL A 95 8.32 -8.83 -11.47
CA VAL A 95 7.21 -9.71 -11.10
C VAL A 95 7.12 -10.82 -12.13
N ARG A 96 7.31 -12.07 -11.68
CA ARG A 96 7.14 -13.27 -12.49
C ARG A 96 5.88 -14.00 -12.04
N VAL A 97 4.89 -14.08 -12.92
CA VAL A 97 3.69 -14.88 -12.72
C VAL A 97 3.77 -16.14 -13.54
N ALA A 98 3.46 -17.27 -12.92
CA ALA A 98 3.40 -18.56 -13.56
C ALA A 98 1.98 -19.14 -13.43
N SER A 99 1.43 -19.62 -14.55
CA SER A 99 0.13 -20.28 -14.63
C SER A 99 0.30 -21.79 -14.85
N GLY A 100 -0.39 -22.61 -14.05
CA GLY A 100 -0.34 -24.07 -14.19
C GLY A 100 -1.43 -24.78 -13.40
N ARG A 101 -2.09 -25.77 -14.02
CA ARG A 101 -3.16 -26.60 -13.41
C ARG A 101 -4.23 -25.79 -12.64
N GLY A 102 -4.62 -24.63 -13.17
CA GLY A 102 -5.62 -23.73 -12.58
C GLY A 102 -5.13 -22.81 -11.46
N LYS A 103 -3.83 -22.84 -11.12
CA LYS A 103 -3.20 -21.98 -10.12
C LYS A 103 -2.33 -20.91 -10.78
N LEU A 104 -2.31 -19.73 -10.16
CA LEU A 104 -1.38 -18.64 -10.49
C LEU A 104 -0.44 -18.45 -9.31
N VAL A 105 0.86 -18.47 -9.56
CA VAL A 105 1.90 -18.20 -8.56
C VAL A 105 2.71 -16.99 -9.01
N ALA A 106 2.74 -15.95 -8.18
CA ALA A 106 3.48 -14.73 -8.46
C ALA A 106 4.70 -14.63 -7.53
N ASN A 107 5.88 -14.43 -8.11
CA ASN A 107 7.10 -14.11 -7.37
C ASN A 107 7.52 -12.68 -7.72
N ALA A 108 7.93 -11.89 -6.73
CA ALA A 108 8.44 -10.54 -6.94
C ALA A 108 9.86 -10.42 -6.39
N ILE A 109 10.78 -9.88 -7.19
CA ILE A 109 12.15 -9.57 -6.79
C ILE A 109 12.32 -8.06 -6.83
N MET A 110 12.84 -7.49 -5.74
CA MET A 110 13.04 -6.04 -5.59
C MET A 110 14.54 -5.74 -5.58
N PHE A 111 14.99 -4.90 -6.50
CA PHE A 111 16.36 -4.41 -6.58
C PHE A 111 16.40 -2.97 -6.11
N ALA A 112 17.22 -2.68 -5.09
CA ALA A 112 17.42 -1.31 -4.63
C ALA A 112 18.03 -0.45 -5.74
N THR A 113 17.46 0.72 -5.98
CA THR A 113 18.07 1.73 -6.84
C THR A 113 18.98 2.62 -5.99
N PRO A 114 20.21 2.90 -6.45
CA PRO A 114 21.16 3.73 -5.69
C PRO A 114 20.67 5.18 -5.52
N ILE A 115 19.74 5.62 -6.37
CA ILE A 115 19.12 6.94 -6.32
C ILE A 115 17.63 6.75 -6.00
N ARG A 116 17.15 7.46 -4.97
CA ARG A 116 15.71 7.55 -4.66
C ARG A 116 15.06 8.54 -5.62
N LYS A 117 14.01 8.12 -6.31
CA LYS A 117 13.16 9.02 -7.09
C LYS A 117 12.04 9.54 -6.19
N VAL A 118 11.92 10.86 -6.08
CA VAL A 118 10.82 11.54 -5.38
C VAL A 118 10.00 12.25 -6.45
N TYR A 119 8.70 11.94 -6.51
CA TYR A 119 7.80 12.48 -7.52
C TYR A 119 6.99 13.64 -6.95
N ASP A 120 6.95 14.74 -7.69
CA ASP A 120 6.03 15.85 -7.42
C ASP A 120 4.78 15.77 -8.29
N THR A 121 4.78 14.91 -9.32
CA THR A 121 3.64 14.66 -10.20
C THR A 121 3.32 13.16 -10.25
N LEU A 122 2.06 12.78 -9.98
CA LEU A 122 1.59 11.39 -10.00
C LEU A 122 0.22 11.26 -10.69
N PRO A 123 -0.17 10.07 -11.19
CA PRO A 123 0.66 8.89 -11.32
C PRO A 123 1.77 9.11 -12.35
N ILE A 124 2.83 8.30 -12.26
CA ILE A 124 3.88 8.29 -13.29
C ILE A 124 3.33 7.78 -14.64
N SER A 125 4.06 8.03 -15.73
CA SER A 125 3.68 7.49 -17.04
C SER A 125 3.82 5.97 -17.10
N ARG A 126 3.15 5.34 -18.06
CA ARG A 126 3.26 3.90 -18.31
C ARG A 126 4.66 3.48 -18.76
N ASP A 127 5.34 4.34 -19.50
CA ASP A 127 6.73 4.12 -19.92
C ASP A 127 7.67 4.09 -18.72
N GLU A 128 7.59 5.10 -17.85
CA GLU A 128 8.42 5.13 -16.63
C GLU A 128 8.07 3.97 -15.68
N LEU A 129 6.80 3.56 -15.62
CA LEU A 129 6.41 2.36 -14.87
C LEU A 129 7.07 1.11 -15.45
N SER A 130 7.11 0.96 -16.76
CA SER A 130 7.70 -0.19 -17.45
C SER A 130 9.23 -0.25 -17.31
N GLU A 131 9.90 0.87 -17.10
CA GLU A 131 11.34 0.90 -16.80
C GLU A 131 11.69 0.36 -15.41
N VAL A 132 10.79 0.57 -14.45
CA VAL A 132 11.02 0.17 -13.05
C VAL A 132 10.31 -1.12 -12.68
N LEU A 133 9.43 -1.60 -13.55
CA LEU A 133 8.62 -2.78 -13.32
C LEU A 133 8.61 -3.66 -14.56
N ALA A 134 9.26 -4.82 -14.45
CA ALA A 134 9.17 -5.87 -15.45
C ALA A 134 8.12 -6.89 -15.01
N PHE A 135 7.11 -7.13 -15.85
CA PHE A 135 6.09 -8.15 -15.59
C PHE A 135 6.21 -9.28 -16.61
N VAL A 136 6.62 -10.45 -16.13
CA VAL A 136 6.81 -11.66 -16.93
C VAL A 136 5.71 -12.66 -16.62
N PHE A 137 4.99 -13.14 -17.64
CA PHE A 137 3.96 -14.15 -17.52
C PHE A 137 4.41 -15.44 -18.19
N LEU A 138 4.42 -16.55 -17.44
CA LEU A 138 4.75 -17.89 -17.91
C LEU A 138 3.50 -18.75 -17.94
N GLY A 139 3.26 -19.43 -19.06
CA GLY A 139 2.16 -20.38 -19.17
C GLY A 139 2.10 -21.09 -20.52
N SER A 140 1.30 -22.14 -20.61
CA SER A 140 1.10 -22.89 -21.87
C SER A 140 0.36 -22.09 -22.94
N ALA A 141 -0.37 -21.05 -22.54
CA ALA A 141 -1.07 -20.12 -23.41
C ALA A 141 -0.85 -18.68 -22.96
N LYS A 142 -1.18 -17.72 -23.84
CA LYS A 142 -1.14 -16.30 -23.50
C LYS A 142 -2.13 -15.99 -22.36
N PRO A 143 -1.76 -15.10 -21.42
CA PRO A 143 -2.63 -14.72 -20.33
C PRO A 143 -3.93 -14.08 -20.83
N THR A 144 -5.01 -14.46 -20.16
CA THR A 144 -6.35 -13.88 -20.38
C THR A 144 -6.61 -12.70 -19.44
N ASP A 145 -7.60 -11.86 -19.76
CA ASP A 145 -8.02 -10.76 -18.88
C ASP A 145 -8.45 -11.27 -17.49
N ALA A 146 -9.11 -12.44 -17.44
CA ALA A 146 -9.51 -13.08 -16.20
C ALA A 146 -8.30 -13.49 -15.33
N GLU A 147 -7.17 -13.85 -15.94
CA GLU A 147 -5.93 -14.11 -15.22
C GLU A 147 -5.31 -12.80 -14.72
N PHE A 148 -5.29 -11.74 -15.54
CA PHE A 148 -4.74 -10.45 -15.15
C PHE A 148 -5.43 -9.84 -13.93
N VAL A 149 -6.76 -9.93 -13.83
CA VAL A 149 -7.53 -9.48 -12.66
C VAL A 149 -7.04 -10.10 -11.35
N ARG A 150 -6.50 -11.32 -11.41
CA ARG A 150 -6.00 -12.07 -10.25
C ARG A 150 -4.53 -11.79 -9.93
N THR A 151 -3.86 -10.95 -10.73
CA THR A 151 -2.45 -10.60 -10.52
C THR A 151 -2.31 -9.36 -9.64
N PRO A 152 -1.19 -9.23 -8.89
CA PRO A 152 -0.87 -8.00 -8.17
C PRO A 152 -0.66 -6.78 -9.09
N MET A 153 -0.55 -7.03 -10.40
CA MET A 153 -0.25 -6.05 -11.45
C MET A 153 -1.49 -5.36 -12.03
N PHE A 154 -2.69 -5.82 -11.68
CA PHE A 154 -3.92 -5.22 -12.13
C PHE A 154 -4.11 -3.81 -11.55
N VAL A 155 -4.53 -2.86 -12.37
CA VAL A 155 -4.79 -1.47 -11.98
C VAL A 155 -6.15 -1.03 -12.46
N ARG A 156 -6.89 -0.34 -11.59
CA ARG A 156 -8.13 0.36 -11.92
C ARG A 156 -7.87 1.86 -11.88
N ARG A 157 -8.03 2.54 -13.02
CA ARG A 157 -7.75 3.99 -13.15
C ARG A 157 -8.47 4.83 -12.09
N GLN A 158 -9.75 4.54 -11.86
CA GLN A 158 -10.56 5.28 -10.90
C GLN A 158 -10.01 5.15 -9.46
N ARG A 159 -9.55 3.95 -9.08
CA ARG A 159 -8.99 3.70 -7.75
C ARG A 159 -7.70 4.47 -7.52
N VAL A 160 -6.85 4.57 -8.54
CA VAL A 160 -5.64 5.40 -8.49
C VAL A 160 -6.00 6.87 -8.30
N LYS A 161 -6.98 7.37 -9.06
CA LYS A 161 -7.46 8.76 -8.94
C LYS A 161 -8.00 9.05 -7.53
N ASP A 162 -8.93 8.23 -7.05
CA ASP A 162 -9.57 8.41 -5.73
C ASP A 162 -8.53 8.41 -4.60
N ALA A 163 -7.54 7.52 -4.69
CA ALA A 163 -6.45 7.45 -3.74
C ALA A 163 -5.56 8.71 -3.77
N LEU A 164 -5.20 9.21 -4.96
CA LEU A 164 -4.38 10.42 -5.10
C LEU A 164 -5.12 11.67 -4.61
N ASP A 165 -6.40 11.81 -4.96
CA ASP A 165 -7.22 12.92 -4.49
C ASP A 165 -7.33 12.92 -2.96
N TRP A 166 -7.58 11.74 -2.37
CA TRP A 166 -7.63 11.59 -0.92
C TRP A 166 -6.28 11.93 -0.27
N LEU A 167 -5.17 11.40 -0.81
CA LEU A 167 -3.83 11.66 -0.28
C LEU A 167 -3.47 13.14 -0.37
N LYS A 168 -3.77 13.80 -1.48
CA LYS A 168 -3.53 15.24 -1.65
C LYS A 168 -4.29 16.07 -0.61
N LEU A 169 -5.50 15.65 -0.26
CA LEU A 169 -6.32 16.34 0.73
C LEU A 169 -5.87 16.07 2.19
N ASN A 170 -5.47 14.82 2.48
CA ASN A 170 -5.32 14.31 3.84
C ASN A 170 -3.88 14.03 4.29
N HIS A 171 -2.92 13.92 3.38
CA HIS A 171 -1.54 13.56 3.70
C HIS A 171 -0.59 14.74 3.45
N ARG A 172 0.14 15.16 4.49
CA ARG A 172 1.00 16.36 4.44
C ARG A 172 2.01 16.31 3.29
N ASP A 173 2.62 15.14 3.06
CA ASP A 173 3.64 14.97 2.02
C ASP A 173 3.07 15.00 0.58
N TYR A 174 1.75 14.90 0.43
CA TYR A 174 1.05 14.92 -0.87
C TYR A 174 0.36 16.26 -1.15
N THR A 175 0.35 17.21 -0.20
CA THR A 175 -0.37 18.49 -0.35
C THR A 175 0.03 19.26 -1.62
N ALA A 176 1.34 19.29 -1.92
CA ALA A 176 1.90 19.96 -3.09
C ALA A 176 1.96 19.07 -4.34
N LEU A 177 1.51 17.81 -4.26
CA LEU A 177 1.56 16.87 -5.37
C LEU A 177 0.66 17.36 -6.52
N GLU A 178 1.18 17.39 -7.74
CA GLU A 178 0.40 17.54 -8.95
C GLU A 178 -0.19 16.20 -9.39
N ILE A 179 -1.48 16.17 -9.71
CA ILE A 179 -2.14 14.98 -10.25
C ILE A 179 -2.15 15.09 -11.78
N SER A 180 -1.33 14.29 -12.46
CA SER A 180 -1.28 14.26 -13.92
C SER A 180 -2.52 13.58 -14.50
N ILE A 181 -3.44 14.39 -14.98
CA ILE A 181 -4.65 13.93 -15.68
C ILE A 181 -4.29 13.21 -16.98
N ALA A 182 -3.24 13.66 -17.67
CA ALA A 182 -2.75 13.00 -18.88
C ALA A 182 -2.30 11.56 -18.59
N ASN A 183 -1.47 11.35 -17.56
CA ASN A 183 -1.02 10.01 -17.19
C ASN A 183 -2.16 9.15 -16.66
N LEU A 184 -3.12 9.73 -15.91
CA LEU A 184 -4.32 9.00 -15.50
C LEU A 184 -5.13 8.51 -16.70
N ASN A 185 -5.34 9.35 -17.71
CA ASN A 185 -6.13 9.02 -18.88
C ASN A 185 -5.46 7.99 -19.79
N ASP A 186 -4.13 7.92 -19.77
CA ASP A 186 -3.33 6.90 -20.46
C ASP A 186 -3.43 5.52 -19.79
N LEU A 187 -3.85 5.44 -18.51
CA LEU A 187 -4.10 4.15 -17.86
C LEU A 187 -5.33 3.45 -18.43
N PRO A 188 -5.30 2.10 -18.52
CA PRO A 188 -6.50 1.34 -18.80
C PRO A 188 -7.53 1.60 -17.71
N GLU A 189 -8.83 1.57 -18.06
CA GLU A 189 -9.89 1.71 -17.05
C GLU A 189 -9.75 0.63 -15.97
N ALA A 190 -9.46 -0.60 -16.41
CA ALA A 190 -9.12 -1.74 -15.60
C ALA A 190 -8.20 -2.67 -16.42
N GLY A 191 -6.95 -2.88 -15.99
CA GLY A 191 -5.99 -3.69 -16.75
C GLY A 191 -4.56 -3.60 -16.23
N ILE A 192 -3.61 -4.10 -17.03
CA ILE A 192 -2.17 -4.04 -16.70
C ILE A 192 -1.57 -2.73 -17.21
N PRO A 193 -0.94 -1.91 -16.35
CA PRO A 193 -0.44 -0.59 -16.73
C PRO A 193 0.92 -0.61 -17.45
N CYS A 194 1.66 -1.71 -17.39
CA CYS A 194 3.01 -1.88 -17.94
C CYS A 194 3.07 -2.93 -19.06
N GLY A 195 4.22 -3.02 -19.74
CA GLY A 195 4.48 -4.11 -20.68
C GLY A 195 4.42 -5.49 -20.01
N VAL A 196 3.87 -6.48 -20.73
CA VAL A 196 3.84 -7.89 -20.30
C VAL A 196 4.72 -8.71 -21.24
N ASP A 197 5.78 -9.31 -20.70
CA ASP A 197 6.58 -10.31 -21.42
C ASP A 197 5.98 -11.69 -21.20
N TRP A 198 5.43 -12.30 -22.25
CA TRP A 198 4.88 -13.65 -22.17
C TRP A 198 5.85 -14.67 -22.75
N LYS A 199 6.12 -15.73 -21.98
CA LYS A 199 6.90 -16.88 -22.44
C LYS A 199 6.10 -18.15 -22.28
N GLN A 200 6.08 -18.94 -23.36
CA GLN A 200 5.49 -20.26 -23.34
C GLN A 200 6.36 -21.19 -22.49
N THR A 201 5.76 -21.91 -21.54
CA THR A 201 6.47 -22.93 -20.75
C THR A 201 6.63 -24.20 -21.59
N GLU A 202 7.86 -24.73 -21.72
CA GLU A 202 8.12 -25.97 -22.47
C GLU A 202 7.60 -27.21 -21.70
N GLU A 203 7.28 -28.29 -22.42
CA GLU A 203 6.88 -29.56 -21.80
C GLU A 203 8.03 -30.11 -20.94
N GLY A 204 7.87 -30.05 -19.61
CA GLY A 204 8.85 -30.53 -18.63
C GLY A 204 9.48 -29.43 -17.76
N GLU A 205 9.34 -28.15 -18.15
CA GLU A 205 9.72 -27.05 -17.27
C GLU A 205 8.67 -26.87 -16.16
N SER A 206 9.06 -27.22 -14.94
CA SER A 206 8.21 -26.97 -13.77
C SER A 206 8.36 -25.51 -13.33
N ASN A 207 7.25 -24.85 -13.03
CA ASN A 207 7.24 -23.53 -12.37
C ASN A 207 7.72 -23.58 -10.90
N LEU A 208 8.20 -24.74 -10.44
CA LEU A 208 8.71 -24.96 -9.10
C LEU A 208 10.16 -24.48 -9.07
N VAL A 209 10.45 -23.54 -8.19
CA VAL A 209 11.84 -23.25 -7.82
C VAL A 209 12.36 -24.49 -7.09
N PRO A 210 13.44 -25.15 -7.53
CA PRO A 210 13.92 -26.39 -6.90
C PRO A 210 14.13 -26.25 -5.39
N GLU A 211 14.52 -25.05 -4.93
CA GLU A 211 14.74 -24.72 -3.52
C GLU A 211 13.45 -24.58 -2.68
N ALA A 212 12.28 -24.47 -3.34
CA ALA A 212 10.97 -24.43 -2.69
C ALA A 212 10.30 -25.82 -2.65
N MET A 213 10.98 -26.85 -3.15
CA MET A 213 10.52 -28.23 -2.98
C MET A 213 10.93 -28.71 -1.59
N SER A 214 9.94 -29.12 -0.80
CA SER A 214 10.22 -29.88 0.43
C SER A 214 11.01 -31.13 0.03
N ILE A 215 12.18 -31.32 0.63
CA ILE A 215 12.87 -32.60 0.60
C ILE A 215 12.08 -33.47 1.58
N ASP A 216 11.38 -34.46 1.06
CA ASP A 216 10.78 -35.54 1.87
C ASP A 216 11.87 -36.37 2.57
#